data_AF-A0A388NST6-F1
#
_entry.id   AF-A0A388NST6-F1
#
_cell.length_a   1.000
_cell.length_b   1.000
_cell.length_c   1.000
_cell.angle_alpha   90.00
_cell.angle_beta   90.00
_cell.angle_gamma   90.00
#
_symmetry.space_group_name_H-M   'P 1'
#
loop_
_entity.id
_entity.type
_entity.pdbx_description
1 polymer ?
#
loop_
_entity_poly.entity_id
_entity_poly.type
_entity_poly.pdbx_seq_one_letter_code
_entity_poly.pdbx_strand_id
1 'polypeptide(L)'
;MGSKNLKAVAVRGTLKVPVVERAPVNNVAKWLGANYKTLAAWATNPGRGTQDSLAWWANVGALPTNNFGTPVFADAAALSGERNYEMFHK
;
A
#
# COMPACT_ATOMS: atom_id res chain seq x y z
N MET A 1 -12.90 -7.98 18.91
CA MET A 1 -12.43 -7.00 19.91
C MET A 1 -13.58 -6.22 20.52
N GLY A 2 -14.48 -5.64 19.71
CA GLY A 2 -15.71 -4.99 20.21
C GLY A 2 -16.57 -5.87 21.12
N SER A 3 -16.80 -7.15 20.76
CA SER A 3 -17.51 -8.12 21.62
C SER A 3 -16.80 -8.48 22.94
N LYS A 4 -15.54 -8.04 23.11
CA LYS A 4 -14.75 -8.19 24.34
C LYS A 4 -14.57 -6.87 25.07
N ASN A 5 -15.29 -5.81 24.67
CA ASN A 5 -15.13 -4.44 25.17
C ASN A 5 -13.68 -3.92 25.16
N LEU A 6 -12.84 -4.42 24.25
CA LEU A 6 -11.44 -4.03 24.14
C LEU A 6 -11.25 -2.95 23.07
N LYS A 7 -10.98 -1.72 23.52
CA LYS A 7 -10.89 -0.53 22.66
C LYS A 7 -9.59 -0.41 21.88
N ALA A 8 -8.47 -0.75 22.51
CA ALA A 8 -7.14 -0.64 21.91
C ALA A 8 -6.16 -1.58 22.62
N VAL A 9 -5.02 -1.83 21.98
CA VAL A 9 -3.88 -2.53 22.56
C VAL A 9 -2.66 -1.63 22.39
N ALA A 10 -2.05 -1.21 23.50
CA ALA A 10 -0.82 -0.43 23.50
C ALA A 10 0.38 -1.35 23.80
N VAL A 11 1.46 -1.21 23.03
CA VAL A 11 2.66 -2.07 23.16
C VAL A 11 3.95 -1.25 23.17
N ARG A 12 4.94 -1.71 23.94
CA ARG A 12 6.33 -1.22 23.92
C ARG A 12 7.28 -2.43 24.02
N GLY A 13 8.13 -2.61 23.02
CA GLY A 13 9.15 -3.67 23.01
C GLY A 13 10.55 -3.08 22.92
N THR A 14 11.49 -3.63 23.70
CA THR A 14 12.92 -3.27 23.68
C THR A 14 13.83 -4.47 23.41
N LEU A 15 13.23 -5.65 23.21
CA LEU A 15 13.96 -6.89 22.98
C LEU A 15 14.52 -6.95 21.57
N LYS A 16 15.66 -7.63 21.42
CA LYS A 16 16.24 -7.94 20.12
C LYS A 16 15.57 -9.19 19.55
N VAL A 17 15.00 -9.08 18.36
CA VAL A 17 14.45 -10.25 17.64
C VAL A 17 15.61 -11.18 17.26
N PRO A 18 15.56 -12.47 17.65
CA PRO A 18 16.58 -13.43 17.25
C PRO A 18 16.52 -13.68 15.74
N VAL A 19 17.67 -13.64 15.08
CA VAL A 19 17.81 -13.91 13.64
C VAL A 19 18.85 -15.02 13.51
N VAL A 20 18.44 -16.14 12.91
CA VAL A 20 19.29 -17.34 12.76
C VAL A 20 20.51 -17.00 11.90
N GLU A 21 20.29 -16.42 10.72
CA GLU A 21 21.35 -16.08 9.76
C GLU A 21 21.35 -14.57 9.47
N ARG A 22 22.15 -13.80 10.21
CA ARG A 22 22.17 -12.33 10.08
C ARG A 22 22.74 -11.84 8.76
N ALA A 23 23.80 -12.47 8.26
CA ALA A 23 24.49 -11.99 7.06
C ALA A 23 23.60 -12.06 5.80
N PRO A 24 22.90 -13.18 5.51
CA PRO A 24 21.95 -13.23 4.39
C PRO A 24 20.82 -12.21 4.50
N VAL A 25 20.22 -12.03 5.69
CA VAL A 25 19.14 -11.05 5.90
C VAL A 25 19.61 -9.63 5.59
N ASN A 26 20.80 -9.26 6.09
CA ASN A 26 21.36 -7.94 5.84
C ASN A 26 21.64 -7.70 4.34
N ASN A 27 22.12 -8.72 3.63
CA ASN A 27 22.39 -8.62 2.20
C ASN A 27 21.11 -8.36 1.40
N VAL A 28 20.03 -9.10 1.69
CA VAL A 28 18.74 -8.90 1.04
C VAL A 28 18.14 -7.54 1.38
N ALA A 29 18.20 -7.12 2.65
CA ALA A 29 17.68 -5.81 3.07
C ALA A 29 18.40 -4.66 2.36
N LYS A 30 19.74 -4.71 2.23
CA LYS A 30 20.52 -3.72 1.49
C LYS A 30 20.17 -3.72 0.00
N TRP A 31 20.09 -4.90 -0.61
CA TRP A 31 19.69 -5.01 -2.00
C TRP A 31 18.30 -4.42 -2.22
N LEU A 32 17.31 -4.76 -1.39
CA LEU A 32 15.97 -4.21 -1.49
C LEU A 32 15.99 -2.67 -1.40
N GLY A 33 16.67 -2.12 -0.38
CA GLY A 33 16.79 -0.68 -0.18
C GLY A 33 17.42 0.06 -1.38
N ALA A 34 18.37 -0.57 -2.07
CA ALA A 34 19.01 -0.01 -3.25
C ALA A 34 18.14 -0.09 -4.52
N ASN A 35 17.19 -1.04 -4.60
CA ASN A 35 16.52 -1.37 -5.86
C ASN A 35 15.01 -1.08 -5.87
N TYR A 36 14.33 -1.01 -4.72
CA TYR A 36 12.87 -0.98 -4.68
C TYR A 36 12.26 0.23 -5.40
N LYS A 37 12.92 1.40 -5.36
CA LYS A 37 12.42 2.62 -6.03
C LYS A 37 12.39 2.49 -7.55
N THR A 38 13.20 1.61 -8.12
CA THR A 38 13.27 1.35 -9.56
C THR A 38 12.45 0.13 -9.93
N LEU A 39 12.69 -1.00 -9.25
CA LEU A 39 12.04 -2.28 -9.59
C LEU A 39 10.57 -2.33 -9.14
N ALA A 40 10.21 -1.55 -8.12
CA ALA A 40 8.83 -1.36 -7.67
C ALA A 40 8.43 0.12 -7.79
N ALA A 41 8.93 0.82 -8.83
CA ALA A 41 8.60 2.22 -9.09
C ALA A 41 7.08 2.43 -9.19
N TRP A 42 6.36 1.48 -9.79
CA TRP A 42 4.89 1.50 -9.91
C TRP A 42 4.16 1.61 -8.55
N ALA A 43 4.79 1.17 -7.46
CA ALA A 43 4.23 1.23 -6.12
C ALA A 43 4.83 2.36 -5.25
N THR A 44 5.96 2.93 -5.67
CA THR A 44 6.81 3.77 -4.80
C THR A 44 7.09 5.15 -5.38
N ASN A 45 6.83 5.37 -6.67
CA ASN A 45 6.99 6.65 -7.35
C ASN A 45 5.65 7.05 -7.99
N PRO A 46 5.09 8.23 -7.67
CA PRO A 46 5.64 9.31 -6.85
C PRO A 46 5.39 9.17 -5.34
N GLY A 47 5.10 7.96 -4.84
CA GLY A 47 4.89 7.70 -3.41
C GLY A 47 3.42 7.58 -3.00
N ARG A 48 2.51 7.53 -3.97
CA ARG A 48 1.05 7.42 -3.73
C ARG A 48 0.58 6.04 -3.30
N GLY A 49 1.51 5.07 -3.26
CA GLY A 49 1.29 3.75 -2.70
C GLY A 49 0.16 3.00 -3.40
N THR A 50 -0.67 2.31 -2.61
CA THR A 50 -1.75 1.47 -3.14
C THR A 50 -2.88 2.27 -3.81
N GLN A 51 -2.98 3.58 -3.61
CA GLN A 51 -4.03 4.40 -4.24
C GLN A 51 -3.88 4.45 -5.76
N ASP A 52 -2.66 4.36 -6.30
CA ASP A 52 -2.43 4.33 -7.76
C ASP A 52 -3.01 3.07 -8.41
N SER A 53 -3.30 2.02 -7.64
CA SER A 53 -3.97 0.83 -8.16
C SER A 53 -5.42 1.11 -8.59
N LEU A 54 -6.09 2.15 -8.06
CA LEU A 54 -7.48 2.45 -8.41
C LEU A 54 -7.63 2.83 -9.89
N ALA A 55 -6.71 3.63 -10.42
CA ALA A 55 -6.69 3.99 -11.83
C ALA A 55 -6.45 2.77 -12.72
N TRP A 56 -5.54 1.87 -12.31
CA TRP A 56 -5.28 0.62 -12.99
C TRP A 56 -6.51 -0.31 -13.01
N TRP A 57 -7.16 -0.52 -11.87
CA TRP A 57 -8.34 -1.39 -11.77
C TRP A 57 -9.52 -0.84 -12.57
N ALA A 58 -9.70 0.48 -12.59
CA ALA A 58 -10.69 1.12 -13.44
C ALA A 58 -10.37 0.91 -14.94
N ASN A 59 -9.11 1.06 -15.33
CA ASN A 59 -8.67 0.90 -16.71
C ASN A 59 -8.90 -0.52 -17.26
N VAL A 60 -8.65 -1.55 -16.45
CA VAL A 60 -8.83 -2.95 -16.87
C VAL A 60 -10.25 -3.49 -16.63
N GLY A 61 -11.19 -2.63 -16.19
CA GLY A 61 -12.57 -3.04 -15.92
C GLY A 61 -12.70 -4.02 -14.75
N ALA A 62 -11.84 -3.91 -13.75
CA ALA A 62 -11.83 -4.78 -12.57
C ALA A 62 -12.09 -4.00 -11.27
N LEU A 63 -12.58 -2.75 -11.36
CA LEU A 63 -12.97 -1.96 -10.19
C LEU A 63 -14.39 -2.36 -9.75
N PRO A 64 -14.57 -3.04 -8.60
CA PRO A 64 -15.87 -3.51 -8.18
C PRO A 64 -16.84 -2.36 -7.95
N THR A 65 -17.86 -2.24 -8.80
CA THR A 65 -18.82 -1.13 -8.77
C THR A 65 -20.23 -1.67 -8.65
N ASN A 66 -21.05 -1.07 -7.78
CA ASN A 66 -22.43 -1.48 -7.49
C ASN A 66 -22.55 -2.98 -7.15
N ASN A 67 -21.83 -3.43 -6.10
CA ASN A 67 -21.77 -4.83 -5.66
C ASN A 67 -21.34 -5.79 -6.80
N PHE A 68 -20.25 -5.45 -7.50
CA PHE A 68 -19.74 -6.18 -8.67
C PHE A 68 -20.73 -6.25 -9.86
N GLY A 69 -21.82 -5.48 -9.83
CA GLY A 69 -22.81 -5.45 -10.91
C GLY A 69 -22.32 -4.73 -12.17
N THR A 70 -21.29 -3.90 -12.06
CA THR A 70 -20.62 -3.30 -13.22
C THR A 70 -19.10 -3.24 -13.04
N PRO A 71 -18.32 -3.47 -14.11
CA PRO A 71 -16.85 -3.39 -14.08
C PRO A 71 -16.30 -1.95 -14.15
N VAL A 72 -17.15 -0.96 -14.44
CA VAL A 72 -16.74 0.43 -14.67
C VAL A 72 -17.43 1.37 -13.69
N PHE A 73 -16.64 2.23 -13.05
CA PHE A 73 -17.12 3.38 -12.30
C PHE A 73 -16.93 4.64 -13.16
N ALA A 74 -18.03 5.37 -13.42
CA ALA A 74 -18.03 6.48 -14.38
C ALA A 74 -17.06 7.61 -14.01
N ASP A 75 -16.83 7.85 -12.71
CA ASP A 75 -15.95 8.91 -12.21
C ASP A 75 -14.71 8.34 -11.49
N ALA A 76 -14.11 7.28 -12.04
CA ALA A 76 -12.94 6.63 -11.43
C ALA A 76 -11.73 7.57 -11.26
N ALA A 77 -11.61 8.59 -12.11
CA ALA A 77 -10.56 9.61 -11.99
C ALA A 77 -10.67 10.41 -10.69
N ALA A 78 -11.88 10.64 -10.16
CA ALA A 78 -12.06 11.32 -8.88
C ALA A 78 -11.53 10.51 -7.68
N LEU A 79 -11.34 9.20 -7.84
CA LEU A 79 -10.83 8.29 -6.81
C LEU A 79 -9.31 8.05 -6.90
N SER A 80 -8.64 8.60 -7.92
CA SER A 80 -7.24 8.26 -8.21
C SER A 80 -6.28 8.75 -7.13
N GLY A 81 -5.12 8.10 -7.04
CA GLY A 81 -4.02 8.56 -6.20
C GLY A 81 -3.58 9.97 -6.58
N GLU A 82 -3.50 10.30 -7.87
CA GLU A 82 -3.22 11.64 -8.39
C GLU A 82 -4.15 12.68 -7.76
N ARG A 83 -5.47 12.43 -7.85
CA ARG A 83 -6.48 13.35 -7.35
C ARG A 83 -6.39 13.52 -5.83
N ASN A 84 -6.15 12.43 -5.11
CA ASN A 84 -5.96 12.46 -3.66
C ASN A 84 -4.74 13.31 -3.26
N TYR A 85 -3.61 13.13 -3.96
CA TYR A 85 -2.39 13.89 -3.72
C TYR A 85 -2.57 15.38 -4.01
N GLU A 86 -3.21 15.75 -5.13
CA GLU A 86 -3.51 17.15 -5.46
C GLU A 86 -4.34 17.85 -4.37
N MET A 87 -5.25 17.12 -3.72
CA MET A 87 -6.10 17.67 -2.66
C MET A 87 -5.36 17.88 -1.34
N PHE A 88 -4.47 16.96 -0.93
CA PHE A 88 -3.99 16.88 0.46
C PHE A 88 -2.48 16.99 0.64
N HIS A 89 -1.68 16.90 -0.43
CA HIS A 89 -0.22 16.85 -0.37
C HIS A 89 0.47 18.03 -1.10
N LYS A 90 -0.13 19.23 -1.05
CA LYS A 90 0.53 20.47 -1.51
C LYS A 90 1.62 20.94 -0.54
#